data_AF-A0A1Q6QYX8-F1
#
_entry.id   AF-A0A1Q6QYX8-F1
#
_cell.length_a   1.000
_cell.length_b   1.000
_cell.length_c   1.000
_cell.angle_alpha   90.00
_cell.angle_beta   90.00
_cell.angle_gamma   90.00
#
_symmetry.space_group_name_H-M   'P 1'
#
loop_
_entity.id
_entity.type
_entity.pdbx_description
1 polymer ?
#
loop_
_entity_poly.entity_id
_entity_poly.type
_entity_poly.pdbx_seq_one_letter_code
_entity_poly.pdbx_strand_id
1 'polypeptide(L)'
;MHSYNLEYLNEVEFKKRERNLKEYSNYTYEKLVFNVFPELMKGNFKGKIVSYDTKRKITKYELKLPIDSDSTLSDMNENFTLHYMVYENKDLVILDTITPETYQIGLNSYKGIAINKANTERVYRVNLLNSLNPITITTELKASSQVKNTETIKKNNKVNKREKEYIFISIILVLMICVSFSYFLYFFSKVQR
;
A
#
# COMPACT_ATOMS: atom_id res chain seq x y z
N MET A 1 -24.78 -13.02 -23.61
CA MET A 1 -24.15 -12.85 -22.28
C MET A 1 -25.08 -11.98 -21.46
N HIS A 2 -25.55 -12.45 -20.30
CA HIS A 2 -26.24 -11.56 -19.36
C HIS A 2 -25.20 -10.65 -18.71
N SER A 3 -25.46 -9.35 -18.76
CA SER A 3 -24.59 -8.33 -18.20
C SER A 3 -25.36 -7.68 -17.07
N TYR A 4 -24.85 -7.86 -15.84
CA TYR A 4 -25.41 -7.20 -14.68
C TYR A 4 -24.88 -5.77 -14.60
N ASN A 5 -25.76 -4.83 -14.26
CA ASN A 5 -25.36 -3.46 -13.93
C ASN A 5 -24.79 -3.44 -12.51
N LEU A 6 -23.74 -2.64 -12.30
CA LEU A 6 -23.10 -2.47 -11.01
C LEU A 6 -23.42 -1.06 -10.48
N GLU A 7 -24.13 -0.99 -9.37
CA GLU A 7 -24.48 0.27 -8.70
C GLU A 7 -23.97 0.27 -7.26
N TYR A 8 -23.90 1.46 -6.66
CA TYR A 8 -23.54 1.64 -5.26
C TYR A 8 -24.79 2.01 -4.47
N LEU A 9 -24.97 1.42 -3.29
CA LEU A 9 -26.01 1.85 -2.36
C LEU A 9 -25.75 3.29 -1.90
N ASN A 10 -24.48 3.58 -1.57
CA ASN A 10 -23.98 4.91 -1.26
C ASN A 10 -22.58 5.07 -1.89
N GLU A 11 -22.53 5.74 -3.04
CA GLU A 11 -21.28 5.91 -3.80
C GLU A 11 -20.20 6.64 -2.98
N VAL A 12 -20.56 7.71 -2.28
CA VAL A 12 -19.61 8.55 -1.54
C VAL A 12 -18.92 7.75 -0.43
N GLU A 13 -19.72 7.03 0.35
CA GLU A 13 -19.22 6.24 1.47
C GLU A 13 -18.42 5.03 0.98
N PHE A 14 -18.92 4.34 -0.05
CA PHE A 14 -18.22 3.20 -0.63
C PHE A 14 -16.87 3.62 -1.20
N LYS A 15 -16.81 4.73 -1.95
CA LYS A 15 -15.55 5.26 -2.50
C LYS A 15 -14.56 5.69 -1.41
N LYS A 16 -15.04 6.18 -0.27
CA LYS A 16 -14.18 6.45 0.89
C LYS A 16 -13.56 5.16 1.42
N ARG A 17 -14.35 4.10 1.59
CA ARG A 17 -13.87 2.78 2.04
C ARG A 17 -12.93 2.13 1.03
N GLU A 18 -13.21 2.27 -0.26
CA GLU A 18 -12.35 1.81 -1.35
C GLU A 18 -10.96 2.49 -1.34
N ARG A 19 -10.91 3.81 -1.07
CA ARG A 19 -9.63 4.52 -0.89
C ARG A 19 -8.86 4.02 0.33
N ASN A 20 -9.53 3.85 1.47
CA ASN A 20 -8.91 3.30 2.68
C ASN A 20 -8.34 1.89 2.41
N LEU A 21 -9.09 1.04 1.70
CA LEU A 21 -8.63 -0.29 1.31
C LEU A 21 -7.36 -0.22 0.44
N LYS A 22 -7.32 0.71 -0.51
CA LYS A 22 -6.15 0.91 -1.40
C LYS A 22 -4.92 1.39 -0.64
N GLU A 23 -5.08 2.33 0.29
CA GLU A 23 -3.99 2.83 1.14
C GLU A 23 -3.39 1.71 1.99
N TYR A 24 -4.24 0.77 2.39
CA TYR A 24 -3.87 -0.30 3.29
C TYR A 24 -3.30 -1.54 2.58
N SER A 25 -4.02 -2.04 1.57
CA SER A 25 -3.62 -3.20 0.77
C SER A 25 -3.96 -2.92 -0.69
N ASN A 26 -2.96 -2.41 -1.43
CA ASN A 26 -3.11 -2.21 -2.87
C ASN A 26 -3.41 -3.54 -3.60
N TYR A 27 -2.83 -4.66 -3.14
CA TYR A 27 -3.11 -5.99 -3.69
C TYR A 27 -4.60 -6.37 -3.58
N THR A 28 -5.19 -6.21 -2.39
CA THR A 28 -6.61 -6.55 -2.17
C THR A 28 -7.52 -5.63 -2.98
N TYR A 29 -7.18 -4.33 -3.05
CA TYR A 29 -7.88 -3.37 -3.90
C TYR A 29 -7.81 -3.75 -5.39
N GLU A 30 -6.65 -4.13 -5.91
CA GLU A 30 -6.49 -4.56 -7.30
C GLU A 30 -7.34 -5.80 -7.60
N LYS A 31 -7.36 -6.79 -6.69
CA LYS A 31 -8.21 -7.98 -6.86
C LYS A 31 -9.69 -7.64 -6.83
N LEU A 32 -10.12 -6.70 -5.98
CA LEU A 32 -11.49 -6.22 -5.95
C LEU A 32 -11.89 -5.60 -7.30
N VAL A 33 -11.08 -4.68 -7.82
CA VAL A 33 -11.41 -3.93 -9.04
C VAL A 33 -11.27 -4.77 -10.31
N PHE A 34 -10.20 -5.55 -10.44
CA PHE A 34 -9.90 -6.25 -11.68
C PHE A 34 -10.50 -7.66 -11.77
N ASN A 35 -10.79 -8.30 -10.63
CA ASN A 35 -11.36 -9.65 -10.63
C ASN A 35 -12.82 -9.63 -10.17
N VAL A 36 -13.11 -9.06 -9.01
CA VAL A 36 -14.44 -9.17 -8.39
C VAL A 36 -15.48 -8.38 -9.19
N PHE A 37 -15.28 -7.09 -9.47
CA PHE A 37 -16.30 -6.31 -10.20
C PHE A 37 -16.62 -6.88 -11.58
N PRO A 38 -15.65 -7.27 -12.43
CA PRO A 38 -15.95 -7.88 -13.72
C PRO A 38 -16.66 -9.24 -13.60
N GLU A 39 -16.37 -10.03 -12.56
CA GLU A 39 -17.08 -11.29 -12.31
C GLU A 39 -18.54 -11.07 -11.89
N LEU A 40 -18.80 -10.07 -11.05
CA LEU A 40 -20.16 -9.68 -10.67
C LEU A 40 -20.97 -9.22 -11.89
N MET A 41 -20.38 -8.40 -12.76
CA MET A 41 -21.03 -7.96 -13.99
C MET A 41 -21.34 -9.11 -14.97
N LYS A 42 -20.56 -10.20 -14.93
CA LYS A 42 -20.80 -11.41 -15.72
C LYS A 42 -21.85 -12.34 -15.10
N GLY A 43 -22.35 -12.04 -13.90
CA GLY A 43 -23.29 -12.87 -13.15
C GLY A 43 -22.65 -14.01 -12.36
N ASN A 44 -21.32 -13.98 -12.14
CA ASN A 44 -20.64 -14.96 -11.29
C ASN A 44 -20.55 -14.43 -9.85
N PHE A 45 -21.55 -14.75 -9.04
CA PHE A 45 -21.66 -14.28 -7.65
C PHE A 45 -20.86 -15.19 -6.71
N LYS A 46 -19.73 -14.68 -6.20
CA LYS A 46 -18.88 -15.38 -5.24
C LYS A 46 -19.13 -14.88 -3.83
N GLY A 47 -19.07 -15.78 -2.85
CA GLY A 47 -19.17 -15.44 -1.43
C GLY A 47 -20.20 -16.28 -0.70
N LYS A 48 -20.41 -15.97 0.57
CA LYS A 48 -21.40 -16.61 1.43
C LYS A 48 -22.72 -15.84 1.34
N ILE A 49 -23.84 -16.55 1.16
CA ILE A 49 -25.17 -15.96 1.23
C ILE A 49 -25.50 -15.67 2.69
N VAL A 50 -25.80 -14.41 2.99
CA VAL A 50 -26.14 -13.95 4.36
C VAL A 50 -27.65 -13.96 4.57
N SER A 51 -28.39 -13.58 3.53
CA SER A 51 -29.85 -13.55 3.57
C SER A 51 -30.43 -13.66 2.17
N TYR A 52 -31.61 -14.27 2.08
CA TYR A 52 -32.39 -14.38 0.85
C TYR A 52 -33.81 -13.88 1.10
N ASP A 53 -34.25 -12.88 0.33
CA ASP A 53 -35.64 -12.40 0.36
C ASP A 53 -36.39 -12.96 -0.85
N THR A 54 -37.21 -13.99 -0.61
CA THR A 54 -38.01 -14.67 -1.63
C THR A 54 -39.06 -13.76 -2.27
N LYS A 55 -39.58 -12.76 -1.54
CA LYS A 55 -40.64 -11.87 -2.06
C LYS A 55 -40.08 -10.91 -3.10
N ARG A 56 -38.88 -10.39 -2.85
CA ARG A 56 -38.23 -9.40 -3.70
C ARG A 56 -37.18 -10.02 -4.65
N LYS A 57 -36.87 -11.31 -4.47
CA LYS A 57 -35.78 -12.05 -5.14
C LYS A 57 -34.46 -11.28 -5.03
N ILE A 58 -34.12 -10.94 -3.78
CA ILE A 58 -32.87 -10.25 -3.44
C ILE A 58 -32.01 -11.21 -2.63
N THR A 59 -30.79 -11.42 -3.11
CA THR A 59 -29.80 -12.26 -2.42
C THR A 59 -28.67 -11.38 -1.91
N LYS A 60 -28.41 -11.40 -0.60
CA LYS A 60 -27.29 -10.67 0.01
C LYS A 60 -26.09 -11.59 0.18
N TYR A 61 -24.92 -11.10 -0.19
CA TYR A 61 -23.67 -11.82 -0.17
C TYR A 61 -22.62 -11.11 0.67
N GLU A 62 -21.79 -11.93 1.31
CA GLU A 62 -20.55 -11.55 1.97
C GLU A 62 -19.38 -12.26 1.28
N LEU A 63 -18.49 -11.47 0.67
CA LEU A 63 -17.31 -11.97 -0.01
C LEU A 63 -16.06 -11.52 0.76
N LYS A 64 -15.35 -12.50 1.32
CA LYS A 64 -14.01 -12.27 1.87
C LYS A 64 -13.03 -12.02 0.73
N LEU A 65 -12.34 -10.89 0.78
CA LEU A 65 -11.37 -10.51 -0.22
C LEU A 65 -10.02 -11.18 0.06
N PRO A 66 -9.28 -11.59 -0.98
CA PRO A 66 -7.96 -12.17 -0.81
C PRO A 66 -6.96 -11.11 -0.31
N ILE A 67 -6.15 -11.50 0.66
CA ILE A 67 -5.06 -10.69 1.22
C ILE A 67 -3.74 -11.37 0.86
N ASP A 68 -2.70 -10.56 0.65
CA ASP A 68 -1.37 -11.08 0.36
C ASP A 68 -0.81 -11.83 1.58
N SER A 69 -0.30 -13.04 1.36
CA SER A 69 0.18 -13.95 2.39
C SER A 69 1.41 -13.44 3.14
N ASP A 70 2.18 -12.52 2.53
CA ASP A 70 3.36 -11.90 3.14
C ASP A 70 3.04 -10.64 3.97
N SER A 71 1.79 -10.20 3.99
CA SER A 71 1.39 -9.02 4.76
C SER A 71 1.20 -9.36 6.23
N THR A 72 1.61 -8.46 7.12
CA THR A 72 1.44 -8.59 8.60
C THR A 72 -0.03 -8.66 9.05
N LEU A 73 -0.99 -8.68 8.11
CA LEU A 73 -2.43 -8.87 8.34
C LEU A 73 -2.83 -10.30 8.59
N SER A 74 -2.16 -11.24 7.94
CA SER A 74 -2.51 -12.66 8.06
C SER A 74 -2.51 -13.07 9.54
N ASP A 75 -1.59 -12.50 10.32
CA ASP A 75 -1.44 -12.71 11.76
C ASP A 75 -2.46 -11.93 12.62
N MET A 76 -3.11 -10.89 12.09
CA MET A 76 -4.09 -10.05 12.81
C MET A 76 -5.55 -10.52 12.65
N ASN A 77 -5.83 -11.56 11.84
CA ASN A 77 -7.15 -12.15 11.63
C ASN A 77 -8.26 -11.20 11.10
N GLU A 78 -7.94 -9.95 10.75
CA GLU A 78 -8.91 -9.04 10.13
C GLU A 78 -8.88 -9.20 8.62
N ASN A 79 -9.96 -9.80 8.09
CA ASN A 79 -10.14 -9.99 6.65
C ASN A 79 -11.10 -8.94 6.10
N PHE A 80 -10.72 -8.27 5.01
CA PHE A 80 -11.62 -7.37 4.30
C PHE A 80 -12.79 -8.16 3.70
N THR A 81 -14.00 -7.70 3.95
CA THR A 81 -15.23 -8.33 3.47
C THR A 81 -16.05 -7.33 2.68
N LEU A 82 -16.40 -7.69 1.44
CA LEU A 82 -17.31 -6.96 0.59
C LEU A 82 -18.74 -7.45 0.86
N HIS A 83 -19.63 -6.52 1.18
CA HIS A 83 -21.06 -6.75 1.28
C HIS A 83 -21.73 -6.24 0.01
N TYR A 84 -22.50 -7.09 -0.67
CA TYR A 84 -23.23 -6.72 -1.87
C TYR A 84 -24.55 -7.48 -1.99
N MET A 85 -25.45 -6.94 -2.80
CA MET A 85 -26.80 -7.45 -3.00
C MET A 85 -27.07 -7.68 -4.48
N VAL A 86 -27.68 -8.81 -4.82
CA VAL A 86 -28.05 -9.15 -6.19
C VAL A 86 -29.56 -9.11 -6.33
N TYR A 87 -30.02 -8.35 -7.31
CA TYR A 87 -31.41 -8.25 -7.73
C TYR A 87 -31.57 -9.05 -9.03
N GLU A 88 -31.94 -10.32 -8.90
CA GLU A 88 -32.09 -11.23 -10.04
C GLU A 88 -33.16 -10.76 -11.03
N ASN A 89 -34.17 -10.04 -10.56
CA ASN A 89 -35.26 -9.51 -11.40
C ASN A 89 -34.84 -8.36 -12.31
N LYS A 90 -33.75 -7.66 -11.97
CA LYS A 90 -33.34 -6.41 -12.60
C LYS A 90 -31.96 -6.49 -13.24
N ASP A 91 -31.34 -7.67 -13.22
CA ASP A 91 -29.94 -7.88 -13.59
C ASP A 91 -29.04 -6.80 -12.96
N LEU A 92 -29.23 -6.56 -11.65
CA LEU A 92 -28.57 -5.47 -10.93
C LEU A 92 -27.81 -5.99 -9.71
N VAL A 93 -26.58 -5.54 -9.56
CA VAL A 93 -25.74 -5.77 -8.39
C VAL A 93 -25.53 -4.44 -7.68
N ILE A 94 -25.92 -4.37 -6.42
CA ILE A 94 -25.72 -3.20 -5.57
C ILE A 94 -24.60 -3.48 -4.57
N LEU A 95 -23.53 -2.70 -4.65
CA LEU A 95 -22.46 -2.68 -3.68
C LEU A 95 -22.89 -1.91 -2.43
N ASP A 96 -22.90 -2.57 -1.29
CA ASP A 96 -23.37 -2.01 -0.02
C ASP A 96 -22.21 -1.35 0.72
N THR A 97 -21.28 -2.16 1.25
CA THR A 97 -20.17 -1.66 2.05
C THR A 97 -18.96 -2.60 2.03
N ILE A 98 -17.82 -2.09 2.50
CA ILE A 98 -16.60 -2.85 2.75
C ILE A 98 -16.31 -2.75 4.25
N THR A 99 -16.09 -3.92 4.86
CA THR A 99 -15.73 -4.06 6.28
C THR A 99 -14.27 -4.51 6.37
N PRO A 100 -13.44 -3.94 7.28
CA PRO A 100 -13.74 -2.87 8.24
C PRO A 100 -13.79 -1.46 7.62
N GLU A 101 -14.49 -0.53 8.29
CA GLU A 101 -14.67 0.86 7.82
C GLU A 101 -13.38 1.69 7.84
N THR A 102 -12.67 1.60 8.96
CA THR A 102 -11.41 2.28 9.19
C THR A 102 -10.40 1.26 9.63
N TYR A 103 -9.39 1.03 8.80
CA TYR A 103 -8.21 0.30 9.24
C TYR A 103 -7.24 1.32 9.84
N GLN A 104 -7.17 1.39 11.17
CA GLN A 104 -6.03 2.06 11.79
C GLN A 104 -4.88 1.08 11.71
N ILE A 105 -3.87 1.40 10.89
CA ILE A 105 -2.57 0.75 11.03
C ILE A 105 -2.21 0.99 12.50
N GLY A 106 -2.18 -0.08 13.30
CA GLY A 106 -1.85 -0.06 14.72
C GLY A 106 -0.40 0.30 14.97
N LEU A 107 0.10 1.37 14.34
CA LEU A 107 1.26 2.12 14.76
C LEU A 107 0.84 2.91 15.99
N ASN A 108 0.61 2.20 17.09
CA ASN A 108 0.57 2.82 18.41
C ASN A 108 1.96 3.45 18.58
N SER A 109 2.11 4.72 18.26
CA SER A 109 3.39 5.39 18.43
C SER A 109 3.49 5.80 19.89
N TYR A 110 4.42 5.22 20.63
CA TYR A 110 4.70 5.63 22.01
C TYR A 110 5.98 6.45 22.04
N LYS A 111 5.87 7.71 22.48
CA LYS A 111 7.01 8.65 22.59
C LYS A 111 7.82 8.77 21.29
N GLY A 112 7.14 8.73 20.13
CA GLY A 112 7.73 8.83 18.79
C GLY A 112 8.27 7.53 18.19
N ILE A 113 8.07 6.38 18.84
CA ILE A 113 8.53 5.07 18.36
C ILE A 113 7.32 4.24 17.91
N ALA A 114 7.36 3.76 16.67
CA ALA A 114 6.38 2.82 16.13
C ALA A 114 6.37 1.50 16.91
N ILE A 115 5.24 1.15 17.54
CA ILE A 115 5.06 -0.12 18.24
C ILE A 115 4.35 -1.11 17.32
N ASN A 116 4.95 -2.29 17.15
CA ASN A 116 4.32 -3.51 16.67
C ASN A 116 4.49 -4.58 17.78
N LYS A 117 3.70 -5.66 17.80
CA LYS A 117 3.76 -6.76 18.77
C LYS A 117 5.20 -7.31 18.97
N ALA A 118 6.01 -7.31 17.91
CA ALA A 118 7.43 -7.67 17.95
C ALA A 118 8.36 -6.64 18.63
N ASN A 119 7.95 -5.36 18.70
CA ASN A 119 8.71 -4.25 19.29
C ASN A 119 8.25 -3.86 20.70
N THR A 120 7.32 -4.61 21.30
CA THR A 120 6.81 -4.36 22.66
C THR A 120 7.93 -4.33 23.70
N GLU A 121 8.98 -5.12 23.51
CA GLU A 121 10.17 -5.13 24.38
C GLU A 121 10.92 -3.79 24.39
N ARG A 122 10.98 -3.08 23.27
CA ARG A 122 11.63 -1.76 23.18
C ARG A 122 10.87 -0.71 23.99
N VAL A 123 9.54 -0.79 24.02
CA VAL A 123 8.67 0.08 24.83
C VAL A 123 8.91 -0.17 26.32
N TYR A 124 8.98 -1.44 26.72
CA TYR A 124 9.25 -1.83 28.10
C TYR A 124 10.62 -1.33 28.57
N ARG A 125 11.66 -1.46 27.72
CA ARG A 125 12.99 -0.92 28.01
C ARG A 125 12.99 0.61 28.14
N VAL A 126 12.28 1.34 27.29
CA VAL A 126 12.16 2.82 27.39
C VAL A 126 11.46 3.24 28.69
N ASN A 127 10.44 2.50 29.11
CA ASN A 127 9.72 2.78 30.36
C ASN A 127 10.59 2.49 31.59
N LEU A 128 11.31 1.38 31.60
CA LEU A 128 12.29 1.06 32.63
C LEU A 128 13.38 2.13 32.74
N LEU A 129 13.96 2.54 31.60
CA LEU A 129 15.01 3.57 31.58
C LEU A 129 14.52 4.93 32.12
N ASN A 130 13.29 5.34 31.80
CA ASN A 130 12.71 6.57 32.38
C ASN A 130 12.47 6.42 33.89
N SER A 131 12.05 5.24 34.35
CA SER A 131 11.81 4.96 35.77
C SER A 131 13.09 4.88 36.59
N LEU A 132 14.21 4.48 35.98
CA LEU A 132 15.50 4.29 36.66
C LEU A 132 16.34 5.56 36.71
N ASN A 133 16.03 6.59 35.91
CA ASN A 133 16.88 7.77 35.85
C ASN A 133 16.11 9.07 35.51
N PRO A 134 15.37 9.65 36.48
CA PRO A 134 14.52 10.80 36.20
C PRO A 134 15.27 12.14 36.01
N ILE A 135 16.52 12.30 36.47
CA ILE A 135 17.12 13.64 36.66
C ILE A 135 18.43 13.90 35.87
N THR A 136 19.22 12.89 35.49
CA THR A 136 20.57 13.13 34.90
C THR A 136 20.58 13.22 33.36
N ILE A 137 19.51 12.81 32.69
CA ILE A 137 19.50 12.54 31.23
C ILE A 137 19.26 13.82 30.37
N THR A 138 18.69 14.89 30.93
CA THR A 138 18.27 16.07 30.16
C THR A 138 19.44 16.85 29.55
N THR A 139 20.63 16.79 30.15
CA THR A 139 21.84 17.47 29.68
C THR A 139 22.64 16.61 28.70
N GLU A 140 22.73 15.30 28.91
CA GLU A 140 23.55 14.41 28.06
C GLU A 140 22.83 13.92 26.79
N LEU A 141 21.51 13.70 26.80
CA LEU A 141 20.79 13.36 25.56
C LEU A 141 20.75 14.51 24.57
N LYS A 142 20.74 15.76 25.04
CA LYS A 142 20.79 16.92 24.16
C LYS A 142 22.12 17.00 23.40
N ALA A 143 23.22 16.61 24.06
CA ALA A 143 24.53 16.50 23.43
C ALA A 143 24.63 15.29 22.47
N SER A 144 24.12 14.11 22.86
CA SER A 144 24.19 12.90 22.02
C SER A 144 23.24 12.94 20.80
N SER A 145 22.05 13.55 20.92
CA SER A 145 21.12 13.73 19.80
C SER A 145 21.60 14.75 18.77
N GLN A 146 22.30 15.82 19.19
CA GLN A 146 22.94 16.78 18.27
C GLN A 146 24.08 16.12 17.48
N VAL A 147 24.91 15.31 18.14
CA VAL A 147 26.04 14.62 17.50
C VAL A 147 25.55 13.53 16.53
N LYS A 148 24.60 12.69 16.93
CA LYS A 148 24.06 11.62 16.06
C LYS A 148 23.27 12.14 14.87
N ASN A 149 22.45 13.19 15.03
CA ASN A 149 21.73 13.77 13.89
C ASN A 149 22.70 14.41 12.88
N THR A 150 23.76 15.07 13.36
CA THR A 150 24.76 15.70 12.48
C THR A 150 25.59 14.65 11.71
N GLU A 151 25.95 13.53 12.34
CA GLU A 151 26.66 12.43 11.67
C GLU A 151 25.79 11.70 10.66
N THR A 152 24.51 11.46 10.98
CA THR A 152 23.58 10.77 10.06
C THR A 152 23.26 11.65 8.85
N ILE A 153 23.07 12.96 9.05
CA ILE A 153 22.89 13.94 7.95
C ILE A 153 24.16 14.06 7.10
N LYS A 154 25.35 14.13 7.72
CA LYS A 154 26.63 14.15 6.97
C LYS A 154 26.84 12.87 6.16
N LYS A 155 26.48 11.70 6.71
CA LYS A 155 26.62 10.40 6.04
C LYS A 155 25.64 10.30 4.86
N ASN A 156 24.37 10.67 5.06
CA ASN A 156 23.36 10.65 4.00
C ASN A 156 23.69 11.65 2.87
N ASN A 157 24.13 12.86 3.21
CA ASN A 157 24.54 13.84 2.21
C ASN A 157 25.80 13.40 1.44
N LYS A 158 26.75 12.72 2.10
CA LYS A 158 27.95 12.17 1.46
C LYS A 158 27.63 11.00 0.54
N VAL A 159 26.68 10.12 0.92
CA VAL A 159 26.22 9.01 0.07
C VAL A 159 25.47 9.55 -1.15
N ASN A 160 24.51 10.44 -0.95
CA ASN A 160 23.72 11.04 -2.03
C ASN A 160 24.60 11.87 -2.99
N LYS A 161 25.65 12.55 -2.49
CA LYS A 161 26.64 13.21 -3.34
C LYS A 161 27.41 12.23 -4.23
N ARG A 162 27.84 11.08 -3.69
CA ARG A 162 28.57 10.05 -4.47
C ARG A 162 27.69 9.37 -5.52
N GLU A 163 26.41 9.15 -5.22
CA GLU A 163 25.45 8.61 -6.21
C GLU A 163 25.24 9.58 -7.38
N LYS A 164 25.11 10.89 -7.09
CA LYS A 164 24.99 11.92 -8.13
C LYS A 164 26.23 12.04 -9.01
N GLU A 165 27.43 11.94 -8.43
CA GLU A 165 28.69 11.94 -9.21
C GLU A 165 28.78 10.72 -10.14
N TYR A 166 28.35 9.54 -9.68
CA TYR A 166 28.38 8.32 -10.50
C TYR A 166 27.38 8.38 -11.68
N ILE A 167 26.17 8.90 -11.44
CA ILE A 167 25.17 9.12 -12.50
C ILE A 167 25.70 10.13 -13.53
N PHE A 168 26.34 11.21 -13.10
CA PHE A 168 26.89 12.22 -13.99
C PHE A 168 28.02 11.67 -14.88
N ILE A 169 28.95 10.90 -14.31
CA ILE A 169 30.03 10.23 -15.06
C ILE A 169 29.46 9.22 -16.06
N SER A 170 28.44 8.46 -15.66
CA SER A 170 27.77 7.48 -16.55
C SER A 170 27.14 8.15 -17.77
N ILE A 171 26.48 9.31 -17.61
CA ILE A 171 25.87 10.06 -18.72
C ILE A 171 26.94 10.57 -19.70
N ILE A 172 28.05 11.11 -19.19
CA ILE A 172 29.16 11.61 -20.04
C ILE A 172 29.75 10.48 -20.87
N LEU A 173 29.95 9.30 -20.27
CA LEU A 173 30.48 8.13 -20.99
C LEU A 173 29.57 7.73 -22.17
N VAL A 174 28.25 7.69 -21.95
CA VAL A 174 27.27 7.36 -22.99
C VAL A 174 27.29 8.38 -24.13
N LEU A 175 27.37 9.68 -23.82
CA LEU A 175 27.45 10.73 -24.83
C LEU A 175 28.71 10.61 -25.69
N MET A 176 29.87 10.32 -25.08
CA MET A 176 31.11 10.12 -25.83
C MET A 176 31.01 8.93 -26.80
N ILE A 177 30.42 7.82 -26.35
CA ILE A 177 30.19 6.64 -27.20
C ILE A 177 29.26 6.99 -28.38
N CYS A 178 28.19 7.76 -28.15
CA CYS A 178 27.29 8.19 -29.22
C CYS A 178 27.99 9.07 -30.27
N VAL A 179 28.85 9.99 -29.85
CA VAL A 179 29.61 10.85 -30.77
C VAL A 179 30.60 10.02 -31.58
N SER A 180 31.35 9.12 -30.95
CA SER A 180 32.27 8.21 -31.63
C SER A 180 31.56 7.29 -32.63
N PHE A 181 30.39 6.76 -32.27
CA PHE A 181 29.58 5.92 -33.15
C PHE A 181 29.04 6.70 -34.35
N SER A 182 28.62 7.94 -34.15
CA SER A 182 28.19 8.82 -35.24
C SER A 182 29.34 9.13 -36.21
N TYR A 183 30.55 9.38 -35.68
CA TYR A 183 31.74 9.61 -36.50
C TYR A 183 32.15 8.36 -37.29
N PHE A 184 32.02 7.19 -36.66
CA PHE A 184 32.25 5.89 -37.30
C PHE A 184 31.27 5.66 -38.46
N LEU A 185 29.97 5.87 -38.25
CA LEU A 185 28.95 5.78 -39.31
C LEU A 185 29.23 6.76 -40.46
N TYR A 186 29.62 7.99 -40.16
CA TYR A 186 29.97 8.99 -41.16
C TYR A 186 31.20 8.59 -42.00
N PHE A 187 32.24 8.05 -41.35
CA PHE A 187 33.43 7.55 -42.04
C PHE A 187 33.11 6.37 -42.97
N PHE A 188 32.33 5.39 -42.50
CA PHE A 188 31.90 4.26 -43.31
C PHE A 188 31.06 4.69 -44.52
N SER A 189 30.16 5.67 -44.37
CA SER A 189 29.38 6.21 -45.48
C SER A 189 30.24 6.90 -46.54
N LYS A 190 31.42 7.41 -46.19
CA LYS A 190 32.31 8.13 -47.11
C LYS A 190 33.30 7.20 -47.83
N VAL A 191 33.64 6.05 -47.23
CA VAL A 191 34.56 5.05 -47.81
C VAL A 191 33.87 4.15 -48.85
N GLN A 192 32.53 4.02 -48.82
CA GLN A 192 31.77 3.26 -49.83
C GLN A 192 31.33 4.08 -51.07
N ARG A 193 31.77 5.34 -51.20
CA ARG A 193 31.62 6.16 -52.41
C ARG A 193 32.98 6.34 -53.08
#